data_AF-A0A9P7F3N3-F1
#
_entry.id   AF-A0A9P7F3N3-F1
#
_cell.length_a   1.000
_cell.length_b   1.000
_cell.length_c   1.000
_cell.angle_alpha   90.00
_cell.angle_beta   90.00
_cell.angle_gamma   90.00
#
_symmetry.space_group_name_H-M   'P 1'
#
loop_
_entity.id
_entity.type
_entity.pdbx_description
1 polymer ?
#
loop_
_entity_poly.entity_id
_entity_poly.type
_entity_poly.pdbx_seq_one_letter_code
_entity_poly.pdbx_strand_id
1 'polypeptide(L)'
;MTSKTSIPTADNENWRMNNHSKTTYGPDPEIVLRTPCRSSYAPNEDTHKQIRVYLFQVLGRRRNDLALHLPSVMPLWGKMRIISGGDLIRTKYALRGMSNFEVSYSDAGESRPVDVIGYGQLDKISICELGEHKIYRFLRNTTLILALITPCNTDGTDALISLVGYKEFVAPVVTDV
;
A
#
# COMPACT_ATOMS: atom_id res chain seq x y z
N MET A 1 48.03 19.37 37.84
CA MET A 1 47.22 18.15 37.68
C MET A 1 45.97 18.51 36.91
N THR A 2 45.91 18.02 35.69
CA THR A 2 44.91 18.25 34.66
C THR A 2 43.65 17.42 34.90
N SER A 3 42.48 18.03 34.80
CA SER A 3 41.32 17.41 34.15
C SER A 3 40.40 18.51 33.62
N LYS A 4 40.44 18.64 32.29
CA LYS A 4 39.48 19.34 31.47
C LYS A 4 38.21 18.48 31.42
N THR A 5 37.07 19.02 31.84
CA THR A 5 35.78 18.46 31.43
C THR A 5 35.22 19.37 30.37
N SER A 6 35.47 18.98 29.13
CA SER A 6 34.88 19.56 27.93
C SER A 6 33.37 19.35 27.97
N ILE A 7 32.61 20.44 27.97
CA ILE A 7 31.20 20.43 27.59
C ILE A 7 31.19 20.60 26.06
N PRO A 8 30.70 19.64 25.27
CA PRO A 8 30.42 19.90 23.88
C PRO A 8 29.11 20.68 23.78
N THR A 9 29.24 21.94 23.40
CA THR A 9 28.15 22.74 22.83
C THR A 9 27.78 22.20 21.45
N ALA A 10 26.49 22.31 21.12
CA ALA A 10 25.89 22.23 19.79
C ALA A 10 25.60 20.83 19.20
N ASP A 11 24.52 20.20 19.68
CA ASP A 11 23.63 19.45 18.78
C ASP A 11 22.49 20.37 18.38
N ASN A 12 22.80 21.19 17.38
CA ASN A 12 21.88 22.11 16.74
C ASN A 12 20.76 21.30 16.07
N GLU A 13 19.52 21.59 16.48
CA GLU A 13 18.27 21.09 15.93
C GLU A 13 18.18 21.32 14.42
N ASN A 14 18.65 20.36 13.62
CA ASN A 14 18.65 20.49 12.16
C ASN A 14 18.05 19.27 11.44
N TRP A 15 16.87 18.81 11.88
CA TRP A 15 16.04 17.87 11.10
C TRP A 15 14.81 18.53 10.45
N ARG A 16 14.64 19.85 10.63
CA ARG A 16 13.83 20.65 9.72
C ARG A 16 14.62 20.88 8.44
N MET A 17 14.41 20.04 7.43
CA MET A 17 14.45 20.33 5.98
C MET A 17 14.71 19.03 5.22
N ASN A 18 13.62 18.33 4.86
CA ASN A 18 13.45 17.70 3.54
C ASN A 18 12.04 17.14 3.38
N ASN A 19 11.03 17.99 3.63
CA ASN A 19 9.68 17.80 3.11
C ASN A 19 9.60 18.35 1.67
N HIS A 20 10.52 17.93 0.80
CA HIS A 20 10.30 18.07 -0.63
C HIS A 20 9.16 17.11 -0.97
N SER A 21 7.99 17.66 -1.29
CA SER A 21 6.83 16.92 -1.77
C SER A 21 7.15 16.31 -3.14
N LYS A 22 7.96 15.25 -3.15
CA LYS A 22 8.22 14.46 -4.34
C LYS A 22 6.92 13.79 -4.71
N THR A 23 6.28 14.35 -5.73
CA THR A 23 5.05 13.86 -6.33
C THR A 23 5.49 13.07 -7.54
N THR A 24 5.12 11.80 -7.62
CA THR A 24 5.34 11.00 -8.82
C THR A 24 3.98 10.56 -9.34
N TYR A 25 3.78 10.67 -10.64
CA TYR A 25 2.68 10.02 -11.32
C TYR A 25 2.88 8.51 -11.18
N GLY A 26 1.82 7.81 -10.75
CA GLY A 26 1.80 6.35 -10.84
C GLY A 26 1.84 5.89 -12.29
N PRO A 27 1.92 4.58 -12.54
CA PRO A 27 1.65 4.00 -13.87
C PRO A 27 0.27 4.41 -14.42
N ASP A 28 -0.68 4.73 -13.55
CA ASP A 28 -1.97 5.34 -13.91
C ASP A 28 -1.90 6.88 -13.82
N PRO A 29 -2.22 7.62 -14.89
CA PRO A 29 -2.24 9.09 -14.87
C PRO A 29 -3.23 9.68 -13.86
N GLU A 30 -4.24 8.92 -13.43
CA GLU A 30 -5.21 9.34 -12.40
C GLU A 30 -4.68 9.18 -10.97
N ILE A 31 -3.54 8.51 -10.77
CA ILE A 31 -3.00 8.22 -9.45
C ILE A 31 -1.74 9.04 -9.17
N VAL A 32 -1.76 9.76 -8.05
CA VAL A 32 -0.65 10.58 -7.58
C VAL A 32 -0.13 10.07 -6.24
N LEU A 33 1.10 9.57 -6.23
CA LEU A 33 1.77 9.09 -5.02
C LEU A 33 2.47 10.24 -4.29
N ARG A 34 2.37 10.26 -2.96
CA ARG A 34 2.88 11.35 -2.12
C ARG A 34 3.61 10.84 -0.88
N THR A 35 4.54 11.67 -0.40
CA THR A 35 5.38 11.37 0.77
C THR A 35 4.56 11.10 2.05
N PRO A 36 5.05 10.25 2.96
CA PRO A 36 6.39 9.65 2.98
C PRO A 36 6.58 8.56 1.93
N CYS A 37 7.80 8.45 1.39
CA CYS A 37 8.20 7.39 0.47
C CYS A 37 9.46 6.73 1.01
N ARG A 38 9.45 5.40 1.09
CA ARG A 38 10.64 4.58 1.30
C ARG A 38 10.92 3.82 0.01
N SER A 39 11.90 4.30 -0.76
CA SER A 39 12.22 3.75 -2.09
C SER A 39 12.75 2.32 -2.06
N SER A 40 13.41 1.92 -0.96
CA SER A 40 13.92 0.57 -0.75
C SER A 40 13.26 -0.03 0.49
N TYR A 41 12.08 -0.60 0.29
CA TYR A 41 11.36 -1.37 1.30
C TYR A 41 11.40 -2.85 0.91
N ALA A 42 11.95 -3.68 1.80
CA ALA A 42 11.86 -5.13 1.68
C ALA A 42 10.58 -5.60 2.41
N PRO A 43 9.57 -6.13 1.70
CA PRO A 43 8.40 -6.72 2.34
C PRO A 43 8.82 -7.86 3.28
N ASN A 44 8.12 -8.01 4.40
CA ASN A 44 8.30 -9.21 5.24
C ASN A 44 7.66 -10.42 4.53
N GLU A 45 7.99 -11.63 5.01
CA GLU A 45 7.53 -12.88 4.37
C GLU A 45 6.00 -12.94 4.24
N ASP A 46 5.26 -12.46 5.24
CA ASP A 46 3.80 -12.43 5.21
C ASP A 46 3.27 -11.49 4.12
N THR A 47 3.79 -10.26 4.03
CA THR A 47 3.41 -9.30 2.97
C THR A 47 3.77 -9.88 1.60
N HIS A 48 4.96 -10.46 1.46
CA HIS A 48 5.42 -11.09 0.22
C HIS A 48 4.55 -12.30 -0.17
N LYS A 49 4.08 -13.08 0.81
CA LYS A 49 3.11 -14.16 0.61
C LYS A 49 1.77 -13.63 0.12
N GLN A 50 1.24 -12.55 0.70
CA GLN A 50 -0.03 -11.96 0.26
C GLN A 50 0.06 -11.42 -1.18
N ILE A 51 1.16 -10.75 -1.54
CA ILE A 51 1.39 -10.30 -2.93
C ILE A 51 1.41 -11.49 -3.90
N ARG A 52 2.07 -12.59 -3.52
CA ARG A 52 2.08 -13.83 -4.32
C ARG A 52 0.68 -14.41 -4.49
N VAL A 53 -0.12 -14.45 -3.44
CA VAL A 53 -1.51 -14.96 -3.49
C VAL A 53 -2.36 -14.12 -4.44
N TYR A 54 -2.29 -12.80 -4.32
CA TYR A 54 -3.00 -11.87 -5.20
C TYR A 54 -2.61 -12.09 -6.68
N LEU A 55 -1.31 -12.04 -6.99
CA LEU A 55 -0.83 -12.27 -8.36
C LEU A 55 -1.19 -13.66 -8.91
N PHE A 56 -1.21 -14.67 -8.05
CA PHE A 56 -1.63 -16.02 -8.44
C PHE A 56 -3.11 -16.08 -8.80
N GLN A 57 -3.97 -15.31 -8.11
CA GLN A 57 -5.38 -15.18 -8.44
C GLN A 57 -5.54 -14.47 -9.80
N VAL A 58 -4.90 -13.32 -9.99
CA VAL A 58 -4.97 -12.52 -11.22
C VAL A 58 -4.43 -13.29 -12.44
N LEU A 59 -3.35 -14.07 -12.29
CA LEU A 59 -2.73 -14.81 -13.40
C LEU A 59 -3.40 -16.17 -13.69
N GLY A 60 -4.41 -16.58 -12.91
CA GLY A 60 -5.18 -17.79 -13.15
C GLY A 60 -4.58 -19.09 -12.60
N ARG A 61 -4.03 -19.05 -11.38
CA ARG A 61 -3.75 -20.19 -10.48
C ARG A 61 -2.85 -21.34 -10.99
N ARG A 62 -1.88 -21.09 -11.90
CA ARG A 62 -1.12 -22.19 -12.55
C ARG A 62 0.40 -22.26 -12.35
N ARG A 63 1.03 -21.44 -11.48
CA ARG A 63 2.51 -21.41 -11.40
C ARG A 63 3.05 -21.19 -9.98
N ASN A 64 3.92 -22.11 -9.52
CA ASN A 64 4.67 -21.99 -8.27
C ASN A 64 5.93 -21.12 -8.41
N ASP A 65 6.40 -20.86 -9.63
CA ASP A 65 7.66 -20.14 -9.87
C ASP A 65 7.54 -18.62 -9.68
N LEU A 66 6.34 -18.10 -9.38
CA LEU A 66 6.11 -16.67 -9.19
C LEU A 66 6.98 -16.11 -8.06
N ALA A 67 7.21 -16.92 -7.02
CA ALA A 67 7.99 -16.54 -5.86
C ALA A 67 9.45 -16.20 -6.20
N LEU A 68 10.01 -16.81 -7.25
CA LEU A 68 11.41 -16.60 -7.64
C LEU A 68 11.62 -15.29 -8.40
N HIS A 69 10.55 -14.73 -8.96
CA HIS A 69 10.64 -13.55 -9.82
C HIS A 69 10.08 -12.29 -9.16
N LEU A 70 9.34 -12.42 -8.06
CA LEU A 70 8.79 -11.25 -7.36
C LEU A 70 9.93 -10.36 -6.84
N PRO A 71 9.84 -9.02 -6.99
CA PRO A 71 10.85 -8.11 -6.47
C PRO A 71 11.04 -8.28 -4.96
N SER A 72 12.29 -8.48 -4.53
CA SER A 72 12.64 -8.55 -3.10
C SER A 72 12.59 -7.18 -2.40
N VAL A 73 12.61 -6.11 -3.19
CA VAL A 73 12.56 -4.72 -2.75
C VAL A 73 11.57 -3.96 -3.62
N MET A 74 10.73 -3.14 -2.98
CA MET A 74 9.69 -2.34 -3.63
C MET A 74 9.64 -0.95 -2.99
N PRO A 75 9.31 0.12 -3.73
CA PRO A 75 8.96 1.40 -3.13
C PRO A 75 7.69 1.29 -2.27
N LEU A 76 7.72 1.89 -1.08
CA LEU A 76 6.58 1.99 -0.17
C LEU A 76 6.16 3.45 -0.05
N TRP A 77 4.87 3.72 -0.26
CA TRP A 77 4.28 5.05 -0.19
C TRP A 77 3.29 5.17 0.97
N GLY A 78 3.29 6.36 1.56
CA GLY A 78 2.43 6.70 2.69
C GLY A 78 1.09 7.31 2.28
N LYS A 79 1.02 7.90 1.10
CA LYS A 79 -0.15 8.65 0.64
C LYS A 79 -0.36 8.47 -0.85
N MET A 80 -1.62 8.45 -1.25
CA MET A 80 -2.06 8.38 -2.63
C MET A 80 -3.25 9.32 -2.81
N ARG A 81 -3.37 9.92 -3.99
CA ARG A 81 -4.51 10.74 -4.38
C ARG A 81 -5.01 10.31 -5.74
N ILE A 82 -6.32 10.17 -5.88
CA ILE A 82 -6.99 9.98 -7.17
C ILE A 82 -7.37 11.38 -7.69
N ILE A 83 -6.88 11.74 -8.89
CA ILE A 83 -7.00 13.11 -9.43
C ILE A 83 -8.47 13.46 -9.70
N SER A 84 -9.22 12.52 -10.28
CA SER A 84 -10.61 12.66 -10.73
C SER A 84 -11.64 12.69 -9.59
N GLY A 85 -11.30 12.17 -8.40
CA GLY A 85 -12.21 12.06 -7.25
C GLY A 85 -11.81 12.85 -5.99
N GLY A 86 -10.61 13.43 -5.95
CA GLY A 86 -10.19 14.32 -4.84
C GLY A 86 -9.77 13.63 -3.54
N ASP A 87 -10.01 12.33 -3.38
CA ASP A 87 -9.70 11.61 -2.15
C ASP A 87 -8.19 11.49 -1.93
N LEU A 88 -7.76 11.90 -0.73
CA LEU A 88 -6.41 11.71 -0.23
C LEU A 88 -6.40 10.48 0.67
N ILE A 89 -5.99 9.36 0.10
CA ILE A 89 -5.83 8.09 0.80
C ILE A 89 -4.50 8.12 1.57
N ARG A 90 -4.53 7.79 2.86
CA ARG A 90 -3.36 7.75 3.74
C ARG A 90 -3.22 6.37 4.35
N THR A 91 -2.02 5.83 4.31
CA THR A 91 -1.75 4.52 4.89
C THR A 91 -1.47 4.63 6.38
N LYS A 92 -1.64 3.53 7.11
CA LYS A 92 -1.16 3.41 8.50
C LYS A 92 0.33 3.73 8.60
N TYR A 93 1.13 3.35 7.60
CA TYR A 93 2.54 3.70 7.51
C TYR A 93 2.80 5.22 7.56
N ALA A 94 1.91 6.05 6.99
CA ALA A 94 2.02 7.51 7.08
C ALA A 94 1.50 8.10 8.39
N LEU A 95 0.67 7.37 9.14
CA LEU A 95 -0.01 7.86 10.33
C LEU A 95 0.77 7.45 11.59
N ARG A 96 1.47 8.40 12.21
CA ARG A 96 2.02 8.23 13.56
C ARG A 96 0.90 8.30 14.61
N GLY A 97 0.01 7.29 14.65
CA GLY A 97 -0.94 7.11 15.77
C GLY A 97 -2.39 7.54 15.56
N MET A 98 -2.90 7.62 14.32
CA MET A 98 -4.34 7.75 14.06
C MET A 98 -4.79 6.62 13.15
N SER A 99 -5.76 5.82 13.58
CA SER A 99 -6.37 4.72 12.83
C SER A 99 -7.80 5.11 12.47
N ASN A 100 -8.13 5.06 11.18
CA ASN A 100 -9.43 4.76 10.58
C ASN A 100 -9.52 5.55 9.27
N PHE A 101 -9.69 4.85 8.16
CA PHE A 101 -10.02 5.43 6.88
C PHE A 101 -10.86 4.40 6.12
N GLU A 102 -11.57 4.87 5.12
CA GLU A 102 -12.48 4.09 4.31
C GLU A 102 -11.78 3.75 2.99
N VAL A 103 -11.82 2.47 2.59
CA VAL A 103 -11.27 2.01 1.31
C VAL A 103 -12.33 1.20 0.62
N SER A 104 -13.07 1.84 -0.27
CA SER A 104 -13.97 1.15 -1.19
C SER A 104 -13.15 0.51 -2.31
N TYR A 105 -13.40 -0.77 -2.61
CA TYR A 105 -12.85 -1.48 -3.77
C TYR A 105 -13.98 -2.27 -4.44
N SER A 106 -13.92 -2.48 -5.76
CA SER A 106 -14.93 -3.22 -6.51
C SER A 106 -14.33 -4.49 -7.09
N ASP A 107 -15.01 -5.63 -6.96
CA ASP A 107 -14.58 -6.89 -7.57
C ASP A 107 -15.04 -6.96 -9.03
N ALA A 108 -14.11 -7.17 -9.97
CA ALA A 108 -14.39 -7.25 -11.40
C ALA A 108 -14.71 -8.69 -11.86
N GLY A 109 -15.59 -9.38 -11.13
CA GLY A 109 -16.11 -10.72 -11.46
C GLY A 109 -17.34 -10.72 -12.37
N GLU A 110 -17.52 -11.79 -13.15
CA GLU A 110 -18.42 -11.93 -14.32
C GLU A 110 -19.90 -11.48 -14.18
N SER A 111 -20.44 -10.98 -15.31
CA SER A 111 -21.84 -10.75 -15.72
C SER A 111 -22.60 -9.60 -15.06
N ARG A 112 -22.33 -9.24 -13.81
CA ARG A 112 -22.80 -7.98 -13.22
C ARG A 112 -21.76 -7.47 -12.23
N PRO A 113 -21.32 -6.21 -12.31
CA PRO A 113 -20.48 -5.64 -11.27
C PRO A 113 -21.26 -5.73 -9.95
N VAL A 114 -20.79 -6.58 -9.06
CA VAL A 114 -21.25 -6.56 -7.67
C VAL A 114 -20.33 -5.57 -6.99
N ASP A 115 -20.85 -4.38 -6.70
CA ASP A 115 -20.15 -3.38 -5.92
C ASP A 115 -20.05 -3.89 -4.49
N VAL A 116 -18.97 -4.61 -4.19
CA VAL A 116 -18.66 -5.07 -2.83
C VAL A 116 -17.94 -3.94 -2.10
N ILE A 117 -18.68 -3.08 -1.41
CA ILE A 117 -18.06 -2.03 -0.59
C ILE A 117 -17.43 -2.69 0.64
N GLY A 118 -16.11 -2.78 0.64
CA GLY A 118 -15.31 -3.17 1.79
C GLY A 118 -14.93 -1.97 2.66
N TYR A 119 -14.75 -2.22 3.96
CA TYR A 119 -14.22 -1.24 4.91
C TYR A 119 -12.95 -1.78 5.53
N GLY A 120 -11.95 -0.93 5.80
CA GLY A 120 -10.69 -1.43 6.36
C GLY A 120 -9.55 -0.44 6.44
N GLN A 121 -8.44 -0.93 6.98
CA GLN A 121 -7.18 -0.22 7.14
C GLN A 121 -6.14 -0.65 6.09
N LEU A 122 -6.04 0.02 4.95
CA LEU A 122 -4.81 0.29 4.17
C LEU A 122 -3.54 0.54 5.01
N ASP A 123 -2.82 -0.53 5.27
CA ASP A 123 -1.58 -0.48 6.01
C ASP A 123 -0.46 0.15 5.18
N LYS A 124 -0.40 -0.18 3.89
CA LYS A 124 0.72 0.12 2.99
C LYS A 124 0.27 0.26 1.54
N ILE A 125 0.99 1.09 0.78
CA ILE A 125 0.93 1.14 -0.69
C ILE A 125 2.32 0.80 -1.21
N SER A 126 2.45 -0.28 -1.97
CA SER A 126 3.72 -0.74 -2.53
C SER A 126 3.71 -0.70 -4.05
N ILE A 127 4.81 -0.29 -4.66
CA ILE A 127 4.97 -0.29 -6.12
C ILE A 127 5.72 -1.56 -6.52
N CYS A 128 5.03 -2.46 -7.20
CA CYS A 128 5.58 -3.73 -7.64
C CYS A 128 5.84 -3.67 -9.15
N GLU A 129 7.10 -3.47 -9.52
CA GLU A 129 7.54 -3.49 -10.91
C GLU A 129 7.77 -4.93 -11.37
N LEU A 130 7.03 -5.38 -12.38
CA LEU A 130 7.14 -6.72 -12.93
C LEU A 130 8.02 -6.71 -14.18
N GLY A 131 8.98 -7.63 -14.25
CA GLY A 131 9.88 -7.75 -15.38
C GLY A 131 9.26 -8.43 -16.61
N GLU A 132 10.13 -8.87 -17.53
CA GLU A 132 9.76 -9.50 -18.82
C GLU A 132 9.42 -10.98 -18.73
N HIS A 133 9.51 -11.57 -17.53
CA HIS A 133 9.37 -13.01 -17.37
C HIS A 133 8.01 -13.51 -17.86
N LYS A 134 8.01 -14.56 -18.69
CA LYS A 134 6.80 -15.19 -19.26
C LYS A 134 5.79 -15.63 -18.19
N ILE A 135 6.24 -15.77 -16.94
CA ILE A 135 5.39 -16.08 -15.80
C ILE A 135 4.26 -15.05 -15.61
N TYR A 136 4.54 -13.77 -15.85
CA TYR A 136 3.60 -12.66 -15.65
C TYR A 136 2.54 -12.50 -16.74
N ARG A 137 2.61 -13.29 -17.83
CA ARG A 137 1.60 -13.29 -18.91
C ARG A 137 1.30 -11.87 -19.44
N PHE A 138 0.11 -11.35 -19.18
CA PHE A 138 -0.33 -10.02 -19.64
C PHE A 138 0.20 -8.89 -18.75
N LEU A 139 0.75 -9.20 -17.57
CA LEU A 139 1.39 -8.26 -16.65
C LEU A 139 2.93 -8.17 -16.83
N ARG A 140 3.45 -8.51 -18.02
CA ARG A 140 4.88 -8.33 -18.30
C ARG A 140 5.19 -6.85 -18.48
N ASN A 141 6.32 -6.39 -17.95
CA ASN A 141 6.74 -4.98 -18.02
C ASN A 141 5.69 -4.01 -17.49
N THR A 142 4.87 -4.45 -16.53
CA THR A 142 3.86 -3.59 -15.90
C THR A 142 4.30 -3.23 -14.49
N THR A 143 3.92 -2.04 -14.07
CA THR A 143 4.03 -1.61 -12.68
C THR A 143 2.66 -1.72 -12.02
N LEU A 144 2.59 -2.45 -10.91
CA LEU A 144 1.37 -2.57 -10.11
C LEU A 144 1.47 -1.66 -8.88
N ILE A 145 0.39 -0.94 -8.60
CA ILE A 145 0.21 -0.23 -7.33
C ILE A 145 -0.57 -1.15 -6.40
N LEU A 146 0.12 -1.74 -5.43
CA LEU A 146 -0.46 -2.73 -4.53
C LEU A 146 -0.85 -2.10 -3.20
N ALA A 147 -2.14 -2.17 -2.88
CA ALA A 147 -2.70 -1.80 -1.59
C ALA A 147 -2.72 -3.03 -0.66
N LEU A 148 -2.04 -2.95 0.48
CA LEU A 148 -2.21 -3.90 1.58
C LEU A 148 -3.26 -3.35 2.53
N ILE A 149 -4.40 -4.02 2.63
CA ILE A 149 -5.54 -3.58 3.42
C ILE A 149 -5.81 -4.64 4.48
N THR A 150 -6.00 -4.22 5.72
CA THR A 150 -6.57 -5.03 6.81
C THR A 150 -8.06 -4.71 6.90
N PRO A 151 -8.96 -5.54 6.33
CA PRO A 151 -10.38 -5.24 6.32
C PRO A 151 -10.97 -5.31 7.73
N CYS A 152 -12.04 -4.55 7.98
CA CYS A 152 -12.86 -4.73 9.17
C CYS A 152 -14.10 -5.56 8.84
N ASN A 153 -14.54 -6.37 9.79
CA ASN A 153 -15.79 -7.11 9.64
C ASN A 153 -16.97 -6.19 10.02
N THR A 154 -17.77 -5.79 9.03
CA THR A 154 -18.99 -4.98 9.19
C THR A 154 -20.27 -5.82 9.18
N ASP A 155 -20.16 -7.15 9.25
CA ASP A 155 -21.27 -8.09 9.15
C ASP A 155 -22.15 -7.86 7.90
N GLY A 156 -21.54 -7.39 6.80
CA GLY A 156 -22.22 -7.09 5.53
C GLY A 156 -22.97 -5.77 5.50
N THR A 157 -22.77 -4.89 6.49
CA THR A 157 -23.45 -3.60 6.56
C THR A 157 -22.67 -2.53 5.80
N ASP A 158 -23.42 -1.68 5.10
CA ASP A 158 -22.90 -0.56 4.31
C ASP A 158 -23.03 0.78 5.07
N ALA A 159 -21.89 1.44 5.28
CA ALA A 159 -21.78 2.73 5.96
C ALA A 159 -22.38 3.89 5.16
N LEU A 160 -22.59 3.72 3.84
CA LEU A 160 -23.32 4.70 3.03
C LEU A 160 -24.82 4.72 3.38
N ILE A 161 -25.36 3.60 3.88
CA ILE A 161 -26.79 3.43 4.15
C ILE A 161 -27.12 3.71 5.62
N SER A 162 -26.22 3.33 6.54
CA SER A 162 -26.50 3.42 7.98
C SER A 162 -25.22 3.54 8.81
N LEU A 163 -25.37 3.84 10.10
CA LEU A 163 -24.23 3.82 11.02
C LEU A 163 -23.71 2.39 11.17
N VAL A 164 -22.48 2.16 10.71
CA VAL A 164 -21.81 0.86 10.77
C VAL A 164 -20.74 0.84 11.84
N GLY A 165 -20.80 -0.16 12.71
CA GLY A 165 -19.72 -0.53 13.61
C GLY A 165 -18.96 -1.74 13.08
N TYR A 166 -17.74 -1.95 13.55
CA TYR A 166 -17.00 -3.19 13.35
C TYR A 166 -16.47 -3.66 14.70
N LYS A 167 -16.39 -4.97 14.89
CA LYS A 167 -15.91 -5.58 16.14
C LYS A 167 -14.46 -6.05 16.05
N GLU A 168 -14.04 -6.42 14.84
CA GLU A 168 -12.74 -7.02 14.60
C GLU A 168 -12.20 -6.66 13.22
N PHE A 169 -10.88 -6.75 13.10
CA PHE A 169 -10.17 -6.76 11.84
C PHE A 169 -9.96 -8.19 11.40
N VAL A 170 -10.08 -8.46 10.10
CA VAL A 170 -9.79 -9.77 9.51
C VAL A 170 -8.40 -9.80 8.88
N ALA A 171 -8.01 -10.95 8.34
CA ALA A 171 -6.69 -11.14 7.75
C ALA A 171 -6.41 -10.10 6.64
N PRO A 172 -5.19 -9.53 6.59
CA PRO A 172 -4.83 -8.57 5.55
C PRO A 172 -4.89 -9.18 4.15
N VAL A 173 -5.31 -8.38 3.19
CA VAL A 173 -5.40 -8.72 1.77
C VAL A 173 -4.59 -7.73 0.93
N VAL A 174 -4.10 -8.20 -0.21
CA VAL A 174 -3.45 -7.35 -1.22
C VAL A 174 -4.34 -7.25 -2.44
N THR A 175 -4.50 -6.04 -2.96
CA THR A 175 -5.18 -5.75 -4.23
C THR A 175 -4.36 -4.75 -5.03
N ASP A 176 -4.52 -4.73 -6.35
CA ASP A 176 -4.16 -3.56 -7.15
C ASP A 176 -5.18 -2.43 -6.94
N VAL A 177 -4.74 -1.21 -7.25
CA VAL A 177 -5.52 0.03 -7.23
C VAL A 177 -5.59 0.58 -8.64
#